data_AF-A0A954S4I2-F1
#
_entry.id   AF-A0A954S4I2-F1
#
_cell.length_a   1.000
_cell.length_b   1.000
_cell.length_c   1.000
_cell.angle_alpha   90.00
_cell.angle_beta   90.00
_cell.angle_gamma   90.00
#
_symmetry.space_group_name_H-M   'P 1'
#
loop_
_entity.id
_entity.type
_entity.pdbx_description
1 polymer ?
#
loop_
_entity_poly.entity_id
_entity_poly.type
_entity_poly.pdbx_seq_one_letter_code
_entity_poly.pdbx_strand_id
1 'polypeptide(L)'
;MMNQPPIPGVEASPGLSRDRAFWGMTSTQFLGAFNDNLFKQMVMLLCVDAAAPDRLGQDYQPVALVLFAVPFVLFSGFAGFLSDLISKRGIVVSMKIAEIAIMAAGMGALFLGTIEPDWQLPLLFLVLFLMSTQSAFFGPAKY
;
A
#
# COMPACT_ATOMS: atom_id res chain seq x y z
N MET A 1 2.49 52.28 -8.70
CA MET A 1 2.37 50.80 -8.79
C MET A 1 2.74 50.43 -10.22
N MET A 2 3.96 49.93 -10.44
CA MET A 2 4.48 49.56 -11.76
C MET A 2 3.76 48.29 -12.23
N ASN A 3 2.98 48.40 -13.30
CA ASN A 3 2.37 47.28 -14.00
C ASN A 3 3.49 46.54 -14.75
N GLN A 4 4.01 45.45 -14.20
CA GLN A 4 4.99 44.64 -14.91
C GLN A 4 4.33 43.98 -16.12
N PRO A 5 4.97 44.00 -17.30
CA PRO A 5 4.42 43.32 -18.47
C PRO A 5 4.33 41.81 -18.21
N PRO A 6 3.28 41.14 -18.72
CA PRO A 6 3.13 39.69 -18.58
C PRO A 6 4.31 38.97 -19.20
N ILE A 7 4.86 38.01 -18.46
CA ILE A 7 6.02 37.21 -18.86
C ILE A 7 5.62 36.35 -20.07
N PRO A 8 6.25 36.50 -21.25
CA PRO A 8 5.90 35.71 -22.43
C PRO A 8 6.24 34.23 -22.18
N GLY A 9 5.26 33.33 -22.32
CA GLY A 9 5.47 31.87 -22.26
C GLY A 9 4.92 31.14 -21.04
N VAL A 10 4.26 31.82 -20.09
CA VAL A 10 3.50 31.15 -19.03
C VAL A 10 2.11 30.80 -19.57
N GLU A 11 2.00 29.70 -20.32
CA GLU A 11 0.70 29.13 -20.62
C GLU A 11 -0.01 28.79 -19.31
N ALA A 12 -1.25 29.24 -19.15
CA ALA A 12 -2.06 28.92 -17.99
C ALA A 12 -2.17 27.39 -17.89
N SER A 13 -1.55 26.80 -16.87
CA SER A 13 -1.62 25.36 -16.62
C SER A 13 -3.11 24.97 -16.58
N PRO A 14 -3.53 23.91 -17.30
CA PRO A 14 -4.92 23.47 -17.24
C PRO A 14 -5.31 23.29 -15.77
N GLY A 15 -6.48 23.80 -15.40
CA GLY A 15 -6.94 23.70 -14.01
C GLY A 15 -6.82 22.26 -13.52
N LEU A 16 -6.40 22.07 -12.27
CA LEU A 16 -6.05 20.76 -11.68
C LEU A 16 -7.07 19.64 -11.99
N SER A 17 -8.36 19.97 -12.02
CA SER A 17 -9.46 19.05 -12.32
C SER A 17 -9.55 18.59 -13.78
N ARG A 18 -8.92 19.30 -14.73
CA ARG A 18 -8.83 18.96 -16.16
C ARG A 18 -7.55 18.21 -16.53
N ASP A 19 -6.59 18.09 -15.61
CA ASP A 19 -5.36 17.35 -15.85
C ASP A 19 -5.57 15.84 -15.70
N ARG A 20 -5.28 15.09 -16.78
CA ARG A 20 -5.38 13.62 -16.80
C ARG A 20 -4.34 12.97 -15.89
N ALA A 21 -3.16 13.58 -15.74
CA ALA A 21 -2.10 13.06 -14.89
C ALA A 21 -2.50 13.11 -13.40
N PHE A 22 -3.15 14.20 -12.98
CA PHE A 22 -3.68 14.35 -11.62
C PHE A 22 -4.68 13.23 -11.28
N TRP A 23 -5.67 13.00 -12.13
CA TRP A 23 -6.66 11.94 -11.91
C TRP A 23 -6.05 10.54 -11.94
N GLY A 24 -5.09 10.27 -12.85
CA GLY A 24 -4.37 9.00 -12.88
C GLY A 24 -3.60 8.72 -11.60
N MET A 25 -2.89 9.73 -11.06
CA MET A 25 -2.17 9.60 -9.79
C MET A 25 -3.12 9.43 -8.61
N THR A 26 -4.15 10.28 -8.51
CA THR A 26 -5.16 10.20 -7.44
C THR A 26 -5.84 8.84 -7.42
N SER A 27 -6.21 8.30 -8.59
CA SER A 27 -6.85 6.99 -8.69
C SER A 27 -5.90 5.88 -8.27
N THR A 28 -4.63 5.95 -8.67
CA THR A 28 -3.60 4.96 -8.27
C THR A 28 -3.39 4.97 -6.75
N GLN A 29 -3.30 6.15 -6.16
CA GLN A 29 -3.15 6.32 -4.72
C GLN A 29 -4.37 5.83 -3.94
N PHE A 30 -5.57 6.16 -4.42
CA PHE A 30 -6.82 5.69 -3.82
C PHE A 30 -6.90 4.17 -3.85
N LEU A 31 -6.64 3.56 -5.02
CA LEU A 31 -6.68 2.11 -5.16
C LEU A 31 -5.63 1.42 -4.29
N GLY A 32 -4.42 1.99 -4.17
CA GLY A 32 -3.41 1.49 -3.23
C GLY A 32 -3.91 1.54 -1.79
N ALA A 33 -4.31 2.70 -1.29
CA ALA A 33 -4.80 2.84 0.08
C ALA A 33 -6.03 1.95 0.35
N PHE A 34 -6.92 1.77 -0.64
CA PHE A 34 -8.04 0.85 -0.55
C PHE A 34 -7.56 -0.61 -0.44
N ASN A 35 -6.65 -1.03 -1.31
CA ASN A 35 -6.06 -2.37 -1.31
C ASN A 35 -5.43 -2.72 0.04
N ASP A 36 -4.68 -1.78 0.60
CA ASP A 36 -4.04 -1.91 1.91
C ASP A 36 -5.04 -2.18 3.03
N ASN A 37 -6.08 -1.36 3.08
CA ASN A 37 -7.10 -1.48 4.11
C ASN A 37 -7.99 -2.70 3.90
N LEU A 38 -8.31 -3.05 2.65
CA LEU A 38 -9.07 -4.24 2.32
C LEU A 38 -8.33 -5.50 2.75
N PHE A 39 -7.06 -5.66 2.34
CA PHE A 39 -6.28 -6.85 2.69
C PHE A 39 -6.09 -6.98 4.19
N LYS A 40 -5.73 -5.88 4.88
CA LYS A 40 -5.64 -5.85 6.35
C LYS A 40 -6.97 -6.29 6.98
N GLN A 41 -8.10 -5.74 6.53
CA GLN A 41 -9.40 -6.08 7.08
C GLN A 41 -9.79 -7.54 6.81
N MET A 42 -9.45 -8.09 5.65
CA MET A 42 -9.65 -9.51 5.36
C MET A 42 -8.85 -10.41 6.31
N VAL A 43 -7.56 -10.11 6.53
CA VAL A 43 -6.72 -10.87 7.49
C VAL A 43 -7.28 -10.75 8.91
N MET A 44 -7.79 -9.57 9.30
CA MET A 44 -8.42 -9.37 10.60
C MET A 44 -9.67 -10.23 10.79
N LEU A 45 -10.52 -10.38 9.76
CA LEU A 45 -11.69 -11.25 9.82
C LEU A 45 -11.29 -12.73 9.89
N LEU A 46 -10.23 -13.14 9.21
CA LEU A 46 -9.70 -14.50 9.31
C LEU A 46 -9.09 -14.79 10.69
N CYS A 47 -8.51 -13.79 11.37
CA CYS A 47 -8.06 -13.94 12.76
C CYS A 47 -9.25 -14.14 13.72
N VAL A 48 -10.39 -13.45 13.49
CA VAL A 48 -11.62 -13.67 14.28
C VAL A 48 -12.14 -15.09 14.08
N ASP A 49 -12.16 -15.57 12.84
CA ASP A 49 -12.56 -16.93 12.50
C ASP A 49 -11.63 -17.97 13.15
N ALA A 50 -10.32 -17.70 13.18
CA ALA A 50 -9.33 -18.52 13.87
C ALA A 50 -9.49 -18.54 15.41
N ALA A 51 -9.99 -17.45 15.99
CA ALA A 51 -10.26 -17.35 17.42
C ALA A 51 -11.47 -18.18 17.88
N ALA A 52 -12.25 -18.73 16.94
CA ALA A 52 -13.36 -19.60 17.27
C ALA A 52 -12.90 -20.83 18.10
N PRO A 53 -13.69 -21.30 19.08
CA PRO A 53 -13.33 -22.42 19.95
C PRO A 53 -12.98 -23.71 19.20
N ASP A 54 -13.63 -23.94 18.06
CA ASP A 54 -13.45 -25.14 17.23
C ASP A 54 -12.28 -25.02 16.24
N ARG A 55 -11.53 -23.92 16.28
CA ARG A 55 -10.36 -23.61 15.42
C ARG A 55 -9.08 -23.57 16.26
N LEU A 56 -8.44 -22.41 16.36
CA LEU A 56 -7.20 -22.21 17.13
C LEU A 56 -7.47 -21.71 18.55
N GLY A 57 -8.66 -21.16 18.81
CA GLY A 57 -9.05 -20.64 20.14
C GLY A 57 -8.21 -19.45 20.63
N GLN A 58 -7.44 -18.81 19.74
CA GLN A 58 -6.62 -17.65 20.04
C GLN A 58 -6.86 -16.52 19.02
N ASP A 59 -6.97 -15.30 19.53
CA ASP A 59 -7.11 -14.10 18.71
C ASP A 59 -5.74 -13.53 18.31
N TYR A 60 -5.45 -13.58 17.01
CA TYR A 60 -4.23 -13.04 16.42
C TYR A 60 -4.41 -11.65 15.80
N GLN A 61 -5.58 -11.01 15.95
CA GLN A 61 -5.81 -9.64 15.46
C GLN A 61 -4.75 -8.64 15.96
N PRO A 62 -4.32 -8.64 17.24
CA PRO A 62 -3.27 -7.72 17.71
C PRO A 62 -1.94 -7.93 16.98
N VAL A 63 -1.59 -9.19 16.68
CA VAL A 63 -0.37 -9.54 15.94
C VAL A 63 -0.44 -9.01 14.52
N ALA A 64 -1.57 -9.20 13.83
CA ALA A 64 -1.78 -8.67 12.48
C ALA A 64 -1.67 -7.14 12.44
N LEU A 65 -2.23 -6.43 13.43
CA LEU A 65 -2.11 -4.98 13.53
C LEU A 65 -0.67 -4.51 13.72
N VAL A 66 0.10 -5.18 14.58
CA VAL A 66 1.52 -4.86 14.79
C VAL A 66 2.33 -5.14 13.53
N LEU A 67 2.13 -6.29 12.88
CA LEU A 67 2.80 -6.64 11.62
C LEU A 67 2.48 -5.68 10.49
N PHE A 68 1.28 -5.09 10.49
CA PHE A 68 0.93 -4.03 9.57
C PHE A 68 1.59 -2.69 9.96
N ALA A 69 1.56 -2.30 11.23
CA ALA A 69 2.02 -0.97 11.65
C ALA A 69 3.55 -0.82 11.67
N VAL A 70 4.28 -1.83 12.13
CA VAL A 70 5.73 -1.79 12.34
C VAL A 70 6.51 -1.46 11.06
N PRO A 71 6.39 -2.25 9.96
CA PRO A 71 7.13 -1.94 8.74
C PRO A 71 6.72 -0.58 8.17
N PHE A 72 5.44 -0.21 8.26
CA PHE A 72 4.99 1.10 7.81
C PHE A 72 5.74 2.24 8.50
N VAL A 73 5.81 2.21 9.84
CA VAL A 73 6.50 3.23 10.63
C VAL A 73 8.00 3.21 10.37
N LEU A 74 8.63 2.03 10.38
CA LEU A 74 10.09 1.91 10.22
C LEU A 74 10.57 2.35 8.84
N PHE A 75 9.87 1.96 7.77
CA PHE A 75 10.31 2.23 6.40
C PHE A 75 9.81 3.56 5.85
N SER A 76 8.82 4.21 6.47
CA SER A 76 8.31 5.51 6.03
C SER A 76 9.40 6.60 5.93
N GLY A 77 10.31 6.68 6.92
CA GLY A 77 11.41 7.64 6.91
C GLY A 77 12.48 7.32 5.85
N PHE A 78 12.81 6.04 5.67
CA PHE A 78 13.77 5.59 4.66
C PHE A 78 13.26 5.80 3.24
N ALA A 79 11.96 5.61 3.04
CA ALA A 79 11.31 5.88 1.78
C ALA A 79 11.43 7.37 1.38
N GLY A 80 11.40 8.29 2.35
CA GLY A 80 11.54 9.73 2.10
C GLY A 80 12.92 10.08 1.56
N PHE A 81 13.96 9.49 2.14
CA PHE A 81 15.32 9.62 1.61
C PHE A 81 15.44 9.04 0.20
N LEU A 82 14.81 7.88 -0.06
CA LEU A 82 14.87 7.24 -1.37
C LEU A 82 14.12 8.02 -2.46
N SER A 83 13.05 8.73 -2.12
CA SER A 83 12.30 9.57 -3.07
C SER A 83 13.07 10.79 -3.56
N ASP A 84 14.06 11.25 -2.79
CA ASP A 84 14.92 12.36 -3.20
C ASP A 84 16.00 11.92 -4.22
N LEU A 85 16.31 10.62 -4.27
CA LEU A 85 17.38 10.05 -5.10
C LEU A 85 16.88 9.47 -6.43
N ILE A 86 15.60 9.08 -6.52
CA ILE A 86 15.05 8.32 -7.66
C ILE A 86 13.90 9.10 -8.29
N SER A 87 13.75 9.00 -9.62
CA SER A 87 12.61 9.60 -10.32
C SER A 87 11.27 9.12 -9.75
N LYS A 88 10.35 10.06 -9.46
CA LYS A 88 9.02 9.77 -8.88
C LYS A 88 8.24 8.74 -9.69
N ARG A 89 8.31 8.82 -11.02
CA ARG A 89 7.67 7.84 -11.92
C ARG A 89 8.20 6.43 -11.73
N GLY A 90 9.51 6.25 -11.57
CA GLY A 90 10.12 4.94 -11.37
C GLY A 90 9.68 4.28 -10.07
N ILE A 91 9.58 5.05 -8.99
CA ILE A 91 9.08 4.59 -7.70
C ILE A 91 7.61 4.15 -7.83
N VAL A 92 6.77 4.98 -8.42
CA VAL A 92 5.33 4.66 -8.59
C VAL A 92 5.12 3.37 -9.38
N VAL A 93 5.83 3.18 -10.50
CA VAL A 93 5.69 1.97 -11.34
C VAL A 93 6.22 0.74 -10.63
N SER A 94 7.43 0.81 -10.04
CA SER A 94 8.04 -0.34 -9.35
C SER A 94 7.21 -0.82 -8.16
N MET A 95 6.68 0.12 -7.37
CA MET A 95 5.82 -0.21 -6.23
C MET A 95 4.49 -0.81 -6.66
N LYS A 96 3.90 -0.37 -7.79
CA LYS A 96 2.68 -0.99 -8.31
C LYS A 96 2.91 -2.43 -8.80
N ILE A 97 4.06 -2.69 -9.42
CA ILE A 97 4.46 -4.05 -9.81
C ILE A 97 4.64 -4.92 -8.56
N ALA A 98 5.32 -4.39 -7.53
CA ALA A 98 5.49 -5.08 -6.25
C ALA A 98 4.15 -5.37 -5.57
N GLU A 99 3.22 -4.41 -5.56
CA GLU A 99 1.86 -4.58 -5.03
C GLU A 99 1.17 -5.78 -5.71
N ILE A 100 1.17 -5.84 -7.04
CA ILE A 100 0.54 -6.95 -7.77
C ILE A 100 1.18 -8.30 -7.41
N ALA A 101 2.52 -8.37 -7.32
CA ALA A 101 3.22 -9.59 -6.94
C ALA A 101 2.90 -10.04 -5.51
N ILE A 102 2.83 -9.08 -4.57
CA ILE A 102 2.49 -9.34 -3.17
C ILE A 102 1.02 -9.79 -3.04
N MET A 103 0.10 -9.16 -3.77
CA MET A 103 -1.31 -9.57 -3.77
C MET A 103 -1.52 -10.94 -4.43
N ALA A 104 -0.73 -11.28 -5.46
CA ALA A 104 -0.71 -12.63 -6.02
C ALA A 104 -0.22 -13.68 -5.00
N ALA A 105 0.80 -13.35 -4.21
CA ALA A 105 1.24 -14.19 -3.10
C ALA A 105 0.15 -14.33 -2.01
N GLY A 106 -0.57 -13.25 -1.70
CA GLY A 106 -1.73 -13.28 -0.80
C GLY A 106 -2.85 -14.20 -1.30
N MET A 107 -3.15 -14.15 -2.59
CA MET A 107 -4.09 -15.07 -3.23
C MET A 107 -3.60 -16.53 -3.13
N GLY A 108 -2.32 -16.77 -3.37
CA GLY A 108 -1.69 -18.08 -3.18
C GLY A 108 -1.79 -18.58 -1.75
N ALA A 109 -1.60 -17.72 -0.75
CA ALA A 109 -1.76 -18.05 0.67
C ALA A 109 -3.20 -18.46 1.02
N LEU A 110 -4.20 -17.75 0.48
CA LEU A 110 -5.61 -18.11 0.65
C LEU A 110 -5.93 -19.47 0.01
N PHE A 111 -5.41 -19.71 -1.20
CA PHE A 111 -5.62 -20.98 -1.89
C PHE A 111 -4.96 -22.14 -1.15
N LEU A 112 -3.70 -21.97 -0.71
CA LEU A 112 -2.99 -22.97 0.09
C LEU A 112 -3.71 -23.25 1.41
N GLY A 113 -4.36 -22.27 2.03
CA GLY A 113 -5.17 -22.49 3.23
C GLY A 113 -6.36 -23.43 3.04
N THR A 114 -6.80 -23.67 1.80
CA THR A 114 -7.82 -24.70 1.51
C THR A 114 -7.27 -26.12 1.50
N ILE A 115 -5.95 -26.27 1.35
CA ILE A 115 -5.24 -27.55 1.27
C ILE A 115 -4.51 -27.85 2.58
N GLU A 116 -3.77 -26.85 3.10
CA GLU A 116 -2.93 -26.88 4.29
C GLU A 116 -3.33 -25.72 5.23
N PRO A 117 -4.38 -25.89 6.06
CA PRO A 117 -4.95 -24.82 6.89
C PRO A 117 -3.96 -24.21 7.88
N ASP A 118 -3.04 -25.02 8.41
CA ASP A 118 -2.06 -24.60 9.42
C ASP A 118 -1.11 -23.50 8.91
N TRP A 119 -0.84 -23.49 7.60
CA TRP A 119 0.10 -22.55 6.98
C TRP A 119 -0.57 -21.26 6.48
N GLN A 120 -1.90 -21.20 6.48
CA GLN A 120 -2.67 -20.07 5.95
C GLN A 120 -2.36 -18.76 6.69
N LEU A 121 -2.54 -18.75 8.02
CA LEU A 121 -2.35 -17.54 8.83
C LEU A 121 -0.89 -17.02 8.80
N PRO A 122 0.14 -17.85 9.00
CA PRO A 122 1.53 -17.41 8.89
C PRO A 122 1.87 -16.80 7.52
N LEU A 123 1.40 -17.40 6.41
CA LEU A 123 1.62 -16.83 5.09
C LEU A 123 0.89 -15.50 4.90
N LEU A 124 -0.35 -15.39 5.36
CA LEU A 124 -1.10 -14.13 5.28
C LEU A 124 -0.44 -13.02 6.10
N PHE A 125 0.15 -13.37 7.25
CA PHE A 125 0.94 -12.43 8.07
C PHE A 125 2.23 -12.00 7.37
N LEU A 126 2.92 -12.92 6.70
CA LEU A 126 4.09 -12.57 5.88
C LEU A 126 3.68 -11.62 4.74
N VAL A 127 2.59 -11.93 4.03
CA VAL A 127 2.08 -11.08 2.96
C VAL A 127 1.67 -9.71 3.50
N LEU A 128 0.97 -9.66 4.65
CA LEU A 128 0.57 -8.40 5.29
C LEU A 128 1.79 -7.51 5.64
N PHE A 129 2.86 -8.12 6.13
CA PHE A 129 4.11 -7.42 6.43
C PHE A 129 4.78 -6.88 5.15
N LEU A 130 4.89 -7.70 4.11
CA LEU A 130 5.46 -7.30 2.81
C LEU A 130 4.65 -6.18 2.15
N MET A 131 3.33 -6.32 2.18
CA MET A 131 2.34 -5.38 1.66
C MET A 131 2.45 -4.03 2.37
N SER A 132 2.50 -4.03 3.71
CA SER A 132 2.72 -2.80 4.48
C SER A 132 4.08 -2.16 4.23
N THR A 133 5.13 -2.97 4.10
CA THR A 133 6.48 -2.49 3.73
C THR A 133 6.43 -1.76 2.39
N GLN A 134 5.85 -2.37 1.35
CA GLN A 134 5.71 -1.77 0.02
C GLN A 134 4.88 -0.48 0.06
N SER A 135 3.79 -0.43 0.83
CA SER A 135 2.95 0.77 0.97
C SER A 135 3.71 1.93 1.64
N ALA A 136 4.58 1.63 2.62
CA ALA A 136 5.46 2.64 3.24
C ALA A 136 6.34 3.35 2.20
N PHE A 137 6.87 2.62 1.22
CA PHE A 137 7.66 3.16 0.12
C PHE A 137 6.85 4.00 -0.89
N PHE A 138 5.54 3.78 -0.97
CA PHE A 138 4.63 4.61 -1.76
C PHE A 138 4.30 5.94 -1.08
N GLY A 139 4.50 6.03 0.24
CA GLY A 139 4.18 7.17 1.10
C GLY A 139 4.85 8.50 0.71
N PRO A 140 6.18 8.57 0.53
CA PRO A 140 6.88 9.84 0.27
C PRO A 140 6.96 10.24 -1.20
N ALA A 141 6.65 9.34 -2.14
CA ALA A 141 6.38 9.72 -3.54
C ALA A 141 5.16 10.67 -3.69
N LYS A 142 4.44 10.94 -2.58
CA LYS A 142 3.31 11.86 -2.50
C LYS A 142 3.69 13.34 -2.59
N TYR A 143 4.97 13.71 -2.42
CA TYR A 143 5.43 15.11 -2.39
C TYR A 143 6.54 15.37 -3.39
#